data_AF-A0A1H8PZA7-F1
#
_entry.id   AF-A0A1H8PZA7-F1
#
_cell.length_a   1.000
_cell.length_b   1.000
_cell.length_c   1.000
_cell.angle_alpha   90.00
_cell.angle_beta   90.00
_cell.angle_gamma   90.00
#
_symmetry.space_group_name_H-M   'P 1'
#
loop_
_entity.id
_entity.type
_entity.pdbx_description
1 polymer ?
#
loop_
_entity_poly.entity_id
_entity_poly.type
_entity_poly.pdbx_seq_one_letter_code
_entity_poly.pdbx_strand_id
1 'polypeptide(L)' 'MQTEMCVDSACRGAAALGYRVVLVADGHTTWDTPVIDAERIIAHHNRLLASGFADVVAADEVTF' A
#
# COMPACT_ATOMS: atom_id res chain seq x y z
N MET A 1 -7.30 1.40 7.24
CA MET A 1 -7.95 1.44 5.92
C MET A 1 -7.65 0.15 5.18
N GLN A 2 -8.55 -0.32 4.31
CA GLN A 2 -8.37 -1.54 3.52
C GLN A 2 -7.31 -1.37 2.42
N THR A 3 -6.45 -2.38 2.30
CA THR A 3 -5.23 -2.34 1.50
C THR A 3 -5.52 -2.31 0.00
N GLU A 4 -6.28 -3.29 -0.48
CA GLU A 4 -6.65 -3.47 -1.88
C GLU A 4 -7.68 -2.44 -2.40
N MET A 5 -8.25 -1.64 -1.49
CA MET A 5 -9.28 -0.65 -1.79
C MET A 5 -8.74 0.78 -1.70
N CYS A 6 -9.02 1.48 -0.59
CA CYS A 6 -8.72 2.90 -0.44
C CYS A 6 -7.22 3.19 -0.51
N VAL A 7 -6.37 2.30 0.03
CA VAL A 7 -4.92 2.52 0.05
C VAL A 7 -4.33 2.40 -1.36
N ASP A 8 -4.61 1.31 -2.08
CA ASP A 8 -4.16 1.13 -3.46
C ASP A 8 -4.68 2.24 -4.39
N SER A 9 -5.98 2.54 -4.32
CA SER A 9 -6.59 3.58 -5.15
C SER A 9 -6.01 4.97 -4.87
N ALA A 10 -5.79 5.32 -3.59
CA ALA A 10 -5.22 6.61 -3.23
C ALA A 10 -3.75 6.74 -3.70
N CYS A 11 -2.95 5.69 -3.52
CA CYS A 11 -1.55 5.70 -3.97
C CYS A 11 -1.45 5.88 -5.49
N ARG A 12 -2.24 5.12 -6.26
CA ARG A 12 -2.29 5.26 -7.73
C ARG A 12 -2.79 6.62 -8.17
N GLY A 13 -3.85 7.12 -7.54
CA GLY A 13 -4.40 8.44 -7.83
C GLY A 13 -3.40 9.56 -7.55
N ALA A 14 -2.72 9.52 -6.41
CA ALA A 14 -1.69 10.50 -6.06
C ALA A 14 -0.50 10.46 -7.02
N ALA A 15 -0.03 9.26 -7.38
CA ALA A 15 1.03 9.09 -8.38
C ALA A 15 0.61 9.67 -9.75
N ALA A 16 -0.62 9.42 -10.20
CA ALA A 16 -1.16 9.95 -11.45
C ALA A 16 -1.26 11.48 -11.47
N LEU A 17 -1.44 12.10 -10.30
CA LEU A 17 -1.43 13.56 -10.12
C LEU A 17 -0.02 14.15 -9.99
N GLY A 18 1.02 13.31 -10.06
CA GLY A 18 2.42 13.74 -10.00
C GLY A 18 2.96 13.95 -8.58
N TYR A 19 2.25 13.50 -7.56
CA TYR A 19 2.78 13.51 -6.19
C TYR A 19 3.85 12.42 -6.02
N ARG A 20 4.90 12.76 -5.26
CA ARG A 20 5.77 11.73 -4.68
C ARG A 20 5.01 11.07 -3.53
N VAL A 21 4.78 9.76 -3.64
CA VAL A 21 4.04 8.98 -2.64
C VAL A 21 5.02 8.14 -1.83
N VAL A 22 4.90 8.20 -0.51
CA VAL A 22 5.53 7.26 0.42
C VAL A 22 4.41 6.46 1.08
N LEU A 23 4.49 5.13 1.01
CA LEU A 23 3.53 4.23 1.66
C LEU A 23 4.22 3.48 2.79
N VAL A 24 3.64 3.53 3.98
CA VAL A 24 4.10 2.77 5.13
C VAL A 24 3.56 1.34 5.05
N ALA A 25 4.45 0.38 4.77
CA ALA A 25 4.13 -1.00 4.41
C ALA A 25 3.32 -1.77 5.48
N ASP A 26 3.56 -1.43 6.74
CA ASP A 26 2.91 -1.96 7.95
C ASP A 26 1.93 -0.95 8.58
N GLY A 27 1.62 0.14 7.87
CA GLY A 27 0.68 1.19 8.28
C GLY A 27 -0.77 1.00 7.81
N HIS A 28 -1.06 -0.08 7.09
CA HIS A 28 -2.40 -0.42 6.62
C HIS A 28 -2.74 -1.89 6.86
N THR A 29 -4.01 -2.24 6.69
CA THR A 29 -4.52 -3.59 6.98
C THR A 29 -5.64 -3.95 6.01
N THR A 30 -6.16 -5.16 6.08
CA THR A 30 -7.38 -5.59 5.41
C THR A 30 -7.93 -6.83 6.13
N TRP A 31 -8.89 -7.52 5.52
CA TRP A 31 -9.52 -8.71 6.07
C TRP A 31 -9.30 -9.90 5.13
N ASP A 32 -9.38 -11.10 5.69
CA ASP A 32 -9.41 -12.31 4.86
C ASP A 32 -10.61 -12.29 3.91
N THR A 33 -10.41 -12.87 2.75
CA THR A 33 -11.48 -13.19 1.81
C THR A 33 -11.63 -14.71 1.73
N PRO A 34 -12.70 -15.24 1.12
CA PRO A 34 -12.82 -16.68 0.88
C PRO A 34 -11.71 -17.30 0.00
N VAL A 35 -10.89 -16.48 -0.68
CA VAL A 35 -9.90 -16.93 -1.69
C VAL A 35 -8.46 -16.65 -1.26
N ILE A 36 -8.23 -15.53 -0.56
CA ILE A 36 -6.89 -15.05 -0.19
C ILE A 36 -6.95 -14.41 1.21
N ASP A 37 -5.97 -14.74 2.04
CA ASP A 37 -5.83 -14.18 3.40
C ASP A 37 -5.30 -12.73 3.36
N ALA A 38 -5.53 -12.01 4.46
CA ALA A 38 -5.19 -10.59 4.61
C ALA A 38 -3.70 -10.34 4.44
N GLU A 39 -2.84 -11.22 4.97
CA GLU A 39 -1.39 -11.09 4.88
C GLU A 39 -0.91 -11.14 3.43
N ARG A 40 -1.44 -12.07 2.63
CA ARG A 40 -1.13 -12.19 1.21
C ARG A 40 -1.70 -11.03 0.40
N ILE A 41 -2.88 -10.51 0.73
CA ILE A 41 -3.40 -9.28 0.10
C ILE A 41 -2.44 -8.11 0.37
N ILE A 42 -2.04 -7.91 1.63
CA ILE A 42 -1.12 -6.84 2.03
C ILE A 42 0.21 -6.97 1.30
N ALA A 43 0.83 -8.15 1.33
CA ALA A 43 2.10 -8.41 0.66
C ALA A 43 2.01 -8.22 -0.86
N HIS A 44 0.89 -8.60 -1.48
CA HIS A 44 0.68 -8.42 -2.91
C HIS A 44 0.61 -6.94 -3.29
N HIS A 45 -0.20 -6.14 -2.59
CA HIS A 45 -0.35 -4.72 -2.90
C HIS A 45 0.88 -3.91 -2.55
N ASN A 46 1.61 -4.22 -1.48
CA ASN A 46 2.91 -3.60 -1.20
C ASN A 46 3.88 -3.79 -2.39
N ARG A 47 3.95 -4.99 -2.99
CA ARG A 47 4.78 -5.23 -4.18
C ARG A 47 4.30 -4.48 -5.42
N LEU A 48 2.98 -4.44 -5.66
CA LEU A 48 2.43 -3.73 -6.82
C LEU A 48 2.59 -2.21 -6.72
N LEU A 49 2.46 -1.64 -5.53
CA LEU A 49 2.61 -0.19 -5.34
C LEU A 49 4.08 0.22 -5.39
N ALA A 50 4.99 -0.60 -4.86
CA ALA A 50 6.44 -0.41 -5.01
C ALA A 50 6.93 -0.43 -6.46
N SER A 51 6.18 -1.04 -7.40
CA SER A 51 6.60 -1.16 -8.80
C SER A 51 6.39 0.11 -9.64
N GLY A 52 6.05 1.24 -9.02
CA GLY A 52 5.96 2.52 -9.73
C GLY A 52 4.92 3.51 -9.22
N PHE A 53 4.24 3.24 -8.09
CA PHE A 53 3.21 4.12 -7.54
C PHE A 53 3.59 4.75 -6.21
N ALA A 54 4.45 4.11 -5.41
CA ALA A 54 4.91 4.64 -4.13
C ALA A 54 6.29 4.11 -3.75
N ASP A 55 7.05 4.92 -3.00
CA ASP A 55 8.18 4.45 -2.20
C ASP A 55 7.61 3.72 -0.97
N VAL A 56 7.72 2.39 -0.94
CA VAL A 56 7.19 1.55 0.15
C VAL A 56 8.27 1.33 1.21
N VAL A 57 8.01 1.75 2.45
CA VAL A 57 8.97 1.71 3.58
C VAL A 57 8.31 1.19 4.85
N ALA A 58 9.09 0.65 5.80
CA ALA A 58 8.56 0.27 7.11
C ALA A 58 8.29 1.51 8.00
N ALA A 59 7.37 1.40 8.95
CA ALA A 59 6.99 2.52 9.82
C ALA A 59 8.16 3.08 10.63
N ASP A 60 9.11 2.23 11.04
CA ASP A 60 10.30 2.62 11.79
C ASP A 60 11.38 3.32 10.93
N GLU A 61 11.26 3.25 9.61
CA GLU A 61 12.15 3.94 8.66
C GLU A 61 11.64 5.36 8.32
N VAL A 62 10.41 5.72 8.69
CA VAL A 62 9.83 7.03 8.39
C VAL A 62 10.32 8.09 9.39
N THR A 63 10.90 9.18 8.88
CA THR A 63 11.32 10.36 9.66
C THR A 63 10.49 11.59 9.27
N PHE A 64 10.13 12.42 10.26
CA PHE A 64 9.32 13.64 10.10
C PHE A 64 10.11 14.92 10.36
#